data_AF-D4BMV3-F1
#
_entry.id   AF-D4BMV3-F1
#
_cell.length_a   1.000
_cell.length_b   1.000
_cell.length_c   1.000
_cell.angle_alpha   90.00
_cell.angle_beta   90.00
_cell.angle_gamma   90.00
#
_symmetry.space_group_name_H-M   'P 1'
#
loop_
_entity.id
_entity.type
_entity.pdbx_description
1 polymer ?
#
loop_
_entity_poly.entity_id
_entity_poly.type
_entity_poly.pdbx_seq_one_letter_code
_entity_poly.pdbx_strand_id
1 'polypeptide(L)'
;MIRQYEATCRTDTSLTLSVDESDYASREEFEMAVSIHASIGVQCLLQYRPLYVHVGKAHTQPHDAMSFLDATSAIAFQQDFTASLVDGTLQHSANASLYVVTVGSKKTLSRITRMARALPQSARCIVLQADIGMTCSIRRCANCTVITIGKLNDLPLMLGVVP
;
A
#
# COMPACT_ATOMS: atom_id res chain seq x y z
N MET A 1 -7.38 42.60 -2.88
CA MET A 1 -6.68 41.50 -3.58
C MET A 1 -6.72 40.29 -2.66
N ILE A 2 -7.62 39.34 -2.91
CA ILE A 2 -7.83 38.17 -2.03
C ILE A 2 -6.89 37.07 -2.50
N ARG A 3 -5.90 36.71 -1.67
CA ARG A 3 -5.12 35.48 -1.83
C ARG A 3 -6.02 34.33 -1.38
N GLN A 4 -6.68 33.69 -2.33
CA GLN A 4 -7.38 32.44 -2.08
C GLN A 4 -6.30 31.38 -1.78
N TYR A 5 -6.19 31.00 -0.52
CA TYR A 5 -5.33 29.89 -0.09
C TYR A 5 -5.99 28.61 -0.61
N GLU A 6 -5.49 28.06 -1.71
CA GLU A 6 -5.76 26.66 -2.03
C GLU A 6 -5.08 25.83 -0.93
N ALA A 7 -5.88 25.26 -0.04
CA ALA A 7 -5.39 24.27 0.89
C ALA A 7 -4.89 23.09 0.07
N THR A 8 -3.57 22.99 -0.12
CA THR A 8 -2.93 21.76 -0.57
C THR A 8 -3.15 20.77 0.57
N CYS A 9 -4.21 19.98 0.48
CA CYS A 9 -4.47 18.92 1.45
C CYS A 9 -3.31 17.93 1.30
N ARG A 10 -2.27 18.07 2.14
CA ARG A 10 -1.13 17.16 2.18
C ARG A 10 -1.67 15.80 2.58
N THR A 11 -1.72 14.89 1.62
CA THR A 11 -2.12 13.50 1.88
C THR A 11 -0.95 12.78 2.54
N ASP A 12 -0.97 12.70 3.87
CA ASP A 12 -0.06 11.84 4.63
C ASP A 12 -0.36 10.39 4.28
N THR A 13 0.58 9.73 3.61
CA THR A 13 0.38 8.41 3.04
C THR A 13 1.13 7.37 3.87
N SER A 14 0.41 6.38 4.39
CA SER A 14 0.97 5.17 4.97
C SER A 14 0.93 4.06 3.93
N LEU A 15 2.10 3.53 3.58
CA LEU A 15 2.29 2.48 2.62
C LEU A 15 2.75 1.20 3.34
N THR A 16 2.01 0.12 3.19
CA THR A 16 2.25 -1.16 3.89
C THR A 16 2.34 -2.30 2.88
N LEU A 17 3.28 -3.23 3.08
CA LEU A 17 3.41 -4.44 2.28
C LEU A 17 3.29 -5.67 3.16
N SER A 18 2.49 -6.65 2.74
CA SER A 18 2.52 -7.98 3.34
C SER A 18 3.79 -8.72 2.94
N VAL A 19 4.47 -9.31 3.93
CA VAL A 19 5.64 -10.18 3.75
C VAL A 19 5.37 -11.61 4.16
N ASP A 20 4.11 -11.95 4.46
CA ASP A 20 3.65 -13.30 4.77
C ASP A 20 3.57 -14.13 3.48
N GLU A 21 4.43 -15.14 3.35
CA GLU A 21 4.48 -16.04 2.18
C GLU A 21 3.12 -16.73 1.91
N SER A 22 2.31 -16.97 2.96
CA SER A 22 1.00 -17.60 2.81
C SER A 22 -0.03 -16.72 2.08
N ASP A 23 0.23 -15.41 1.99
CA ASP A 23 -0.61 -14.48 1.23
C ASP A 23 -0.36 -14.55 -0.29
N TYR A 24 0.71 -15.22 -0.74
CA TYR A 24 1.15 -15.19 -2.13
C TYR A 24 1.05 -16.55 -2.84
N ALA A 25 0.65 -16.54 -4.11
CA ALA A 25 0.60 -17.75 -4.93
C ALA A 25 1.99 -18.27 -5.32
N SER A 26 2.93 -17.37 -5.60
CA SER A 26 4.30 -17.68 -6.00
C SER A 26 5.26 -16.54 -5.62
N ARG A 27 6.57 -16.77 -5.82
CA ARG A 27 7.60 -15.73 -5.61
C ARG A 27 7.44 -14.59 -6.59
N GLU A 28 7.09 -14.88 -7.84
CA GLU A 28 6.88 -13.85 -8.87
C GLU A 28 5.74 -12.90 -8.47
N GLU A 29 4.67 -13.42 -7.85
CA GLU A 29 3.57 -12.60 -7.36
C GLU A 29 4.01 -11.65 -6.24
N PHE A 30 4.90 -12.13 -5.37
CA PHE A 30 5.52 -11.30 -4.34
C PHE A 30 6.42 -10.21 -4.93
N GLU A 31 7.25 -10.53 -5.91
CA GLU A 31 8.06 -9.53 -6.63
C GLU A 31 7.18 -8.47 -7.31
N MET A 32 6.02 -8.86 -7.84
CA MET A 32 5.04 -7.91 -8.37
C MET A 32 4.46 -7.01 -7.28
N ALA A 33 4.15 -7.55 -6.09
CA ALA A 33 3.72 -6.75 -4.95
C ALA A 33 4.80 -5.77 -4.45
N VAL A 34 6.06 -6.21 -4.38
CA VAL A 34 7.21 -5.34 -4.08
C VAL A 34 7.33 -4.23 -5.13
N SER A 35 7.19 -4.56 -6.41
CA SER A 35 7.24 -3.59 -7.51
C SER A 35 6.09 -2.58 -7.48
N ILE A 36 4.88 -3.03 -7.15
CA ILE A 36 3.71 -2.16 -6.94
C ILE A 36 3.99 -1.21 -5.77
N HIS A 37 4.46 -1.74 -4.63
CA HIS A 37 4.80 -0.97 -3.45
C HIS A 37 5.88 0.09 -3.75
N ALA A 38 6.96 -0.30 -4.43
CA ALA A 38 8.02 0.59 -4.88
C ALA A 38 7.46 1.73 -5.75
N SER A 39 6.61 1.38 -6.71
CA SER A 39 6.03 2.36 -7.65
C SER A 39 5.18 3.41 -6.94
N ILE A 40 4.35 2.99 -5.97
CA ILE A 40 3.54 3.93 -5.17
C ILE A 40 4.42 4.83 -4.31
N GLY A 41 5.40 4.24 -3.62
CA GLY A 41 6.27 5.00 -2.72
C GLY A 41 7.10 6.04 -3.48
N VAL A 42 7.69 5.66 -4.63
CA VAL A 42 8.42 6.59 -5.50
C VAL A 42 7.49 7.73 -5.95
N GLN A 43 6.27 7.43 -6.38
CA GLN A 43 5.33 8.47 -6.81
C GLN A 43 4.98 9.44 -5.67
N CYS A 44 4.82 8.96 -4.43
CA CYS A 44 4.57 9.82 -3.28
C CYS A 44 5.76 10.75 -3.01
N LEU A 45 6.98 10.22 -3.08
CA LEU A 45 8.21 10.98 -2.86
C LEU A 45 8.45 12.03 -3.95
N LEU A 46 8.23 11.68 -5.23
CA LEU A 46 8.32 12.63 -6.35
C LEU A 46 7.29 13.76 -6.25
N GLN A 47 6.16 13.53 -5.59
CA GLN A 47 5.12 14.53 -5.34
C GLN A 47 5.30 15.28 -4.01
N TYR A 48 6.42 15.06 -3.30
CA TYR A 48 6.69 15.66 -1.98
C TYR A 48 5.57 15.39 -0.95
N ARG A 49 4.92 14.23 -1.05
CA ARG A 49 3.91 13.78 -0.09
C ARG A 49 4.60 13.04 1.06
N PRO A 50 4.29 13.35 2.33
CA PRO A 50 4.80 12.59 3.46
C PRO A 50 4.46 11.11 3.32
N LEU A 51 5.47 10.24 3.41
CA LEU A 51 5.37 8.81 3.20
C LEU A 51 5.89 8.06 4.42
N TYR A 52 5.03 7.24 5.02
CA TYR A 52 5.39 6.25 6.04
C TYR A 52 5.37 4.87 5.40
N VAL A 53 6.42 4.08 5.59
CA VAL A 53 6.56 2.75 4.98
C VAL A 53 6.63 1.69 6.06
N HIS A 54 5.84 0.65 5.90
CA HIS A 54 5.74 -0.46 6.85
C HIS A 54 5.87 -1.80 6.11
N VAL A 55 6.93 -2.54 6.42
CA VAL A 55 7.24 -3.83 5.81
C VAL A 55 7.72 -4.78 6.91
N GLY A 56 6.90 -5.75 7.28
CA GLY A 56 7.19 -6.62 8.42
C GLY A 56 7.40 -5.83 9.70
N LYS A 57 8.61 -5.91 10.28
CA LYS A 57 9.03 -5.15 11.48
C LYS A 57 9.71 -3.81 11.17
N ALA A 58 9.96 -3.52 9.88
CA ALA A 58 10.58 -2.28 9.47
C ALA A 58 9.51 -1.19 9.31
N HIS A 59 9.72 -0.08 10.01
CA HIS A 59 8.86 1.09 9.95
C HIS A 59 9.75 2.32 9.71
N THR A 60 9.63 2.93 8.54
CA THR A 60 10.53 4.00 8.09
C THR A 60 9.75 5.16 7.50
N GLN A 61 10.42 6.30 7.38
CA GLN A 61 9.89 7.50 6.74
C GLN A 61 10.90 7.95 5.68
N PRO A 62 10.88 7.38 4.47
CA PRO A 62 11.81 7.77 3.42
C PRO A 62 11.57 9.22 2.97
N HIS A 63 12.64 9.88 2.56
CA HIS A 63 12.61 11.27 2.09
C HIS A 63 13.06 11.43 0.63
N ASP A 64 13.69 10.40 0.05
CA ASP A 64 14.15 10.39 -1.33
C ASP A 64 13.88 9.03 -2.00
N ALA A 65 13.68 9.06 -3.31
CA ALA A 65 13.30 7.88 -4.08
C ALA A 65 14.44 6.85 -4.21
N MET A 66 15.70 7.27 -4.22
CA MET A 66 16.82 6.36 -4.42
C MET A 66 17.03 5.46 -3.20
N SER A 67 17.12 6.03 -2.00
CA SER A 67 17.22 5.26 -0.76
C SER A 67 15.98 4.42 -0.50
N PHE A 68 14.79 4.90 -0.90
CA PHE A 68 13.58 4.09 -0.82
C PHE A 68 13.64 2.86 -1.74
N LEU A 69 14.09 3.01 -2.99
CA LEU A 69 14.24 1.90 -3.93
C LEU A 69 15.31 0.90 -3.46
N ASP A 70 16.43 1.38 -2.93
CA ASP A 70 17.47 0.55 -2.34
C ASP A 70 16.92 -0.30 -1.20
N ALA A 71 16.21 0.32 -0.24
CA ALA A 71 15.57 -0.39 0.87
C ALA A 71 14.50 -1.38 0.39
N THR A 72 13.74 -1.03 -0.65
CA THR A 72 12.67 -1.88 -1.20
C THR A 72 13.24 -3.12 -1.92
N SER A 73 14.42 -2.99 -2.53
CA SER A 73 15.10 -4.11 -3.21
C SER A 73 15.55 -5.22 -2.26
N ALA A 74 15.74 -4.90 -0.97
CA ALA A 74 16.15 -5.85 0.06
C ALA A 74 14.97 -6.57 0.73
N ILE A 75 13.72 -6.29 0.33
CA ILE A 75 12.53 -6.90 0.91
C ILE A 75 12.45 -8.37 0.50
N ALA A 76 12.24 -9.24 1.49
CA ALA A 76 12.04 -10.67 1.30
C ALA A 76 10.85 -11.16 2.14
N PHE A 77 10.38 -12.38 1.85
CA PHE A 77 9.41 -13.04 2.71
C PHE A 77 9.91 -13.16 4.14
N GLN A 78 8.98 -13.03 5.09
CA GLN A 78 9.25 -13.25 6.50
C GLN A 78 8.50 -14.49 6.97
N GLN A 79 9.26 -15.50 7.41
CA GLN A 79 8.70 -16.70 8.03
C GLN A 79 8.08 -16.35 9.38
N ASP A 80 7.00 -17.07 9.73
CA ASP A 80 6.27 -16.95 11.01
C ASP A 80 5.77 -15.53 11.34
N PHE A 81 5.49 -14.72 10.31
CA PHE A 81 4.91 -13.39 10.49
C PHE A 81 3.43 -13.50 10.90
N THR A 82 3.19 -13.65 12.20
CA THR A 82 1.85 -13.73 12.81
C THR A 82 1.30 -12.36 13.22
N ALA A 83 2.09 -11.30 13.07
CA ALA A 83 1.68 -9.95 13.40
C ALA A 83 0.60 -9.45 12.43
N SER A 84 -0.41 -8.79 12.98
CA SER A 84 -1.41 -8.07 12.19
C SER A 84 -0.71 -6.97 11.39
N LEU A 85 -0.89 -7.00 10.06
CA LEU A 85 -0.35 -6.00 9.14
C LEU A 85 -0.74 -4.56 9.55
N VAL A 86 -1.88 -4.41 10.22
CA VAL A 86 -2.43 -3.10 10.61
C VAL A 86 -1.81 -2.59 11.89
N ASP A 87 -1.40 -3.46 12.80
CA ASP A 87 -1.01 -3.05 14.14
C ASP A 87 0.29 -2.24 14.08
N GLY A 88 1.28 -2.72 13.33
CA GLY A 88 2.53 -1.98 13.08
C GLY A 88 2.28 -0.67 12.32
N THR A 89 1.36 -0.69 11.35
CA THR A 89 0.94 0.52 10.63
C THR A 89 0.34 1.56 11.57
N LEU A 90 -0.63 1.19 12.40
CA LEU A 90 -1.28 2.12 13.33
C LEU A 90 -0.32 2.65 14.41
N GLN A 91 0.60 1.82 14.90
CA GLN A 91 1.60 2.26 15.89
C GLN A 91 2.50 3.38 15.36
N HIS A 92 2.80 3.37 14.07
CA HIS A 92 3.78 4.29 13.47
C HIS A 92 3.17 5.37 12.57
N SER A 93 1.91 5.23 12.14
CA SER A 93 1.27 6.16 11.21
C SER A 93 -0.25 6.32 11.41
N ALA A 94 -0.77 6.20 12.64
CA ALA A 94 -2.20 6.35 12.97
C ALA A 94 -2.92 7.58 12.38
N ASN A 95 -2.18 8.68 12.15
CA ASN A 95 -2.73 9.94 11.66
C ASN A 95 -2.69 10.08 10.12
N ALA A 96 -2.25 9.05 9.39
CA ALA A 96 -2.24 9.08 7.93
C ALA A 96 -3.68 9.22 7.38
N SER A 97 -3.84 10.10 6.38
CA SER A 97 -5.14 10.30 5.72
C SER A 97 -5.38 9.30 4.60
N LEU A 98 -4.32 8.64 4.12
CA LEU A 98 -4.37 7.58 3.13
C LEU A 98 -3.52 6.38 3.57
N TYR A 99 -4.15 5.21 3.63
CA TYR A 99 -3.50 3.93 3.82
C TYR A 99 -3.53 3.15 2.52
N VAL A 100 -2.35 2.81 2.00
CA VAL A 100 -2.17 1.92 0.84
C VAL A 100 -1.54 0.63 1.34
N VAL A 101 -2.24 -0.49 1.19
CA VAL A 101 -1.75 -1.80 1.64
C VAL A 101 -1.62 -2.74 0.45
N THR A 102 -0.43 -3.26 0.21
CA THR A 102 -0.19 -4.24 -0.85
C THR A 102 -0.16 -5.65 -0.28
N VAL A 103 -0.91 -6.57 -0.89
CA VAL A 103 -1.06 -7.98 -0.47
C VAL A 103 -1.01 -8.92 -1.68
N GLY A 104 -0.80 -10.21 -1.45
CA GLY A 104 -0.88 -11.25 -2.49
C GLY A 104 -2.31 -11.74 -2.77
N SER A 105 -2.45 -12.59 -3.79
CA SER A 105 -3.73 -13.11 -4.28
C SER A 105 -4.44 -14.02 -3.27
N LYS A 106 -3.68 -14.73 -2.44
CA LYS A 106 -4.24 -15.62 -1.41
C LYS A 106 -4.81 -14.85 -0.21
N LYS A 107 -4.58 -13.53 -0.10
CA LYS A 107 -5.25 -12.69 0.89
C LYS A 107 -6.75 -12.62 0.58
N THR A 108 -7.55 -13.37 1.33
CA THR A 108 -9.00 -13.40 1.11
C THR A 108 -9.64 -12.05 1.38
N LEU A 109 -10.73 -11.75 0.67
CA LEU A 109 -11.49 -10.51 0.86
C LEU A 109 -12.01 -10.34 2.30
N SER A 110 -12.34 -11.43 2.98
CA SER A 110 -12.75 -11.39 4.38
C SER A 110 -11.62 -10.95 5.32
N ARG A 111 -10.37 -11.38 5.05
CA ARG A 111 -9.17 -10.90 5.75
C ARG A 111 -8.88 -9.44 5.45
N ILE A 112 -8.96 -9.04 4.17
CA ILE A 112 -8.77 -7.65 3.74
C ILE A 112 -9.78 -6.72 4.41
N THR A 113 -11.07 -7.07 4.40
CA THR A 113 -12.11 -6.24 5.01
C THR A 113 -12.02 -6.20 6.53
N ARG A 114 -11.63 -7.30 7.19
CA ARG A 114 -11.33 -7.32 8.63
C ARG A 114 -10.16 -6.38 8.96
N MET A 115 -9.09 -6.43 8.16
CA MET A 115 -7.92 -5.57 8.28
C MET A 115 -8.31 -4.09 8.14
N ALA A 116 -9.02 -3.74 7.07
CA ALA A 116 -9.47 -2.36 6.82
C ALA A 116 -10.41 -1.80 7.90
N ARG A 117 -11.14 -2.64 8.64
CA ARG A 117 -11.99 -2.20 9.76
C ARG A 117 -11.22 -1.68 10.96
N ALA A 118 -9.96 -2.08 11.13
CA ALA A 118 -9.11 -1.60 12.21
C ALA A 118 -8.51 -0.21 11.92
N LEU A 119 -8.50 0.23 10.66
CA LEU A 119 -8.02 1.55 10.27
C LEU A 119 -9.01 2.67 10.64
N PRO A 120 -8.55 3.92 10.82
CA PRO A 120 -9.43 5.04 11.15
C PRO A 120 -10.47 5.28 10.05
N GLN A 121 -11.74 5.46 10.42
CA GLN A 121 -12.83 5.68 9.46
C GLN A 121 -12.71 7.02 8.70
N SER A 122 -12.00 7.99 9.26
CA SER A 122 -11.71 9.27 8.61
C SER A 122 -10.64 9.16 7.52
N ALA A 123 -9.89 8.05 7.48
CA ALA A 123 -8.83 7.84 6.52
C ALA A 123 -9.30 6.94 5.38
N ARG A 124 -8.70 7.17 4.21
CA ARG A 124 -8.97 6.35 3.02
C ARG A 124 -8.10 5.10 3.07
N CYS A 125 -8.69 3.94 2.79
CA CYS A 125 -7.94 2.68 2.65
C CYS A 125 -8.03 2.15 1.22
N ILE A 126 -6.88 1.99 0.57
CA ILE A 126 -6.72 1.32 -0.72
C ILE A 126 -5.91 0.05 -0.49
N VAL A 127 -6.40 -1.07 -0.99
CA VAL A 127 -5.71 -2.35 -0.93
C VAL A 127 -5.35 -2.78 -2.34
N LEU A 128 -4.07 -2.92 -2.62
CA LEU A 128 -3.54 -3.38 -3.90
C LEU A 128 -3.26 -4.87 -3.78
N GLN A 129 -4.01 -5.69 -4.51
CA GLN A 129 -3.83 -7.13 -4.53
C GLN A 129 -3.05 -7.53 -5.78
N ALA A 130 -1.85 -8.06 -5.60
CA ALA A 130 -1.06 -8.65 -6.68
C ALA A 130 -1.60 -10.04 -7.01
N ASP A 131 -2.01 -10.26 -8.27
CA ASP A 131 -2.56 -11.53 -8.73
C ASP A 131 -2.16 -11.79 -10.19
N ILE A 132 -1.04 -12.49 -10.39
CA ILE A 132 -0.39 -12.58 -11.70
C ILE A 132 -1.33 -13.17 -12.75
N GLY A 133 -1.44 -12.48 -13.89
CA GLY A 133 -2.22 -12.95 -15.03
C GLY A 133 -3.72 -12.71 -14.92
N MET A 134 -4.21 -12.24 -13.77
CA MET A 134 -5.61 -11.83 -13.63
C MET A 134 -5.90 -10.51 -14.34
N THR A 135 -7.14 -10.36 -14.78
CA THR A 135 -7.61 -9.08 -15.32
C THR A 135 -7.71 -8.06 -14.19
N CYS A 136 -7.14 -6.88 -14.43
CA CYS A 136 -7.19 -5.77 -13.49
C CYS A 136 -8.66 -5.44 -13.12
N SER A 137 -8.94 -5.27 -11.83
CA SER A 137 -10.31 -5.01 -11.36
C SER A 137 -10.34 -4.09 -10.14
N ILE A 138 -11.43 -3.36 -9.96
CA ILE A 138 -11.67 -2.49 -8.80
C ILE A 138 -12.92 -2.96 -8.08
N ARG A 139 -12.80 -3.22 -6.78
CA ARG A 139 -13.89 -3.62 -5.90
C ARG A 139 -13.99 -2.68 -4.71
N ARG A 140 -15.10 -1.95 -4.60
CA ARG A 140 -15.39 -1.11 -3.44
C ARG A 140 -16.00 -1.95 -2.32
N CYS A 141 -15.44 -1.83 -1.12
CA CYS A 141 -15.94 -2.43 0.12
C CYS A 141 -16.29 -1.32 1.12
N ALA A 142 -16.99 -1.66 2.20
CA ALA A 142 -17.49 -0.67 3.16
C ALA A 142 -16.41 0.29 3.69
N ASN A 143 -15.18 -0.21 3.95
CA ASN A 143 -14.10 0.57 4.57
C ASN A 143 -12.81 0.62 3.73
N CYS A 144 -12.81 0.07 2.51
CA CYS A 144 -11.64 0.08 1.64
C CYS A 144 -12.00 -0.11 0.17
N THR A 145 -11.12 0.32 -0.73
CA THR A 145 -11.16 -0.06 -2.15
C THR A 145 -10.09 -1.10 -2.43
N VAL A 146 -10.48 -2.26 -2.92
CA VAL A 146 -9.53 -3.31 -3.35
C VAL A 146 -9.32 -3.18 -4.84
N ILE A 147 -8.06 -3.14 -5.28
CA ILE A 147 -7.65 -3.08 -6.67
C ILE A 147 -6.79 -4.31 -6.93
N THR A 148 -7.27 -5.19 -7.79
CA THR A 148 -6.48 -6.36 -8.24
C THR A 148 -5.63 -5.94 -9.43
N ILE A 149 -4.33 -6.21 -9.36
CA ILE A 149 -3.34 -5.88 -10.37
C ILE A 149 -2.71 -7.18 -10.86
N GLY A 150 -2.92 -7.51 -12.13
CA GLY A 150 -2.30 -8.68 -12.75
C GLY A 150 -1.08 -8.40 -13.61
N LYS A 151 -0.85 -7.12 -13.96
CA LYS A 151 0.37 -6.64 -14.63
C LYS A 151 0.74 -5.26 -14.08
N LEU A 152 2.03 -5.01 -13.90
CA LEU A 152 2.52 -3.74 -13.36
C LEU A 152 2.13 -2.53 -14.24
N ASN A 153 2.03 -2.73 -15.56
CA ASN A 153 1.62 -1.69 -16.51
C ASN A 153 0.19 -1.18 -16.29
N ASP A 154 -0.65 -1.92 -15.57
CA ASP A 154 -2.03 -1.52 -15.28
C ASP A 154 -2.11 -0.55 -14.09
N LEU A 155 -1.04 -0.44 -13.29
CA LEU A 155 -0.99 0.36 -12.07
C LEU A 155 -1.29 1.86 -12.30
N PRO A 156 -0.68 2.55 -13.30
CA PRO A 156 -0.96 3.97 -13.53
C PRO A 156 -2.42 4.24 -13.90
N LEU A 157 -3.03 3.34 -14.67
CA LEU A 157 -4.43 3.45 -15.08
C LEU A 157 -5.36 3.34 -13.87
N MET A 158 -5.06 2.47 -12.91
CA MET A 158 -5.92 2.26 -11.75
C MET A 158 -5.81 3.37 -10.71
N LEU A 159 -4.62 3.94 -10.51
CA LEU A 159 -4.44 5.04 -9.57
C LEU A 159 -5.13 6.33 -10.02
N GLY A 160 -5.27 6.55 -11.32
CA GLY A 160 -6.02 7.70 -11.87
C GLY A 160 -7.55 7.59 -11.69
N VAL A 161 -8.07 6.41 -11.35
CA VAL A 161 -9.51 6.14 -11.20
C VAL A 161 -9.95 6.18 -9.73
N VAL A 162 -8.99 6.22 -8.80
CA VAL A 162 -9.28 6.36 -7.37
C VAL A 162 -9.47 7.86 -7.08
N PRO A 163 -10.66 8.30 -6.62
CA PRO A 163 -11.05 9.72 -6.55
C PRO A 163 -10.23 10.58 -5.59
#